data_AF-A0AAP0CTE0-F1
#
_entry.id   AF-A0AAP0CTE0-F1
#
_cell.length_a   1.000
_cell.length_b   1.000
_cell.length_c   1.000
_cell.angle_alpha   90.00
_cell.angle_beta   90.00
_cell.angle_gamma   90.00
#
_symmetry.space_group_name_H-M   'P 1'
#
loop_
_entity.id
_entity.type
_entity.pdbx_description
1 polymer ?
#
loop_
_entity_poly.entity_id
_entity_poly.type
_entity_poly.pdbx_seq_one_letter_code
_entity_poly.pdbx_strand_id
1 'polypeptide(L)'
;MRASCIYYSFALFLFLNFYSTTAQPPLTNPIANLSTTWSNTESLPNSFNFTDGSRVRAILLRGSLETKFACGFYCNGTCTSHLFAIFIVQTNSSGGITEFSRDFPKVVWSANRDHPVSYGAILNLTATGEMVLQDADGTAVWTTNTTGKSVAGLNLTDDGNLVLFDINNSAVWQSFDYPTDCLLPGQKLFQGQQLIPSVSWTNWTAQKDLFSLQVTNEGLFAYVGSNPLQAYNSYQVFGNDTNTGRRYARFLNGSLSLFILSVEPSEPDHLIDVPQATHLQYMKLMPDGHLRVFEWQPNRSIWNMVADLFDEYLEECDYPMACGRYGVCSGGQQCSCPVTTSTPKIDYFRQTNDRQPNQGCSELTPLTCNATEDQVFIELENVMYFSRFADMKGVDKET
;
A
#
# COMPACT_ATOMS: atom_id res chain seq x y z
N MET A 1 53.10 -27.05 -76.20
CA MET A 1 52.97 -27.27 -74.74
C MET A 1 52.81 -25.90 -74.09
N ARG A 2 51.60 -25.33 -74.16
CA ARG A 2 50.64 -25.13 -73.05
C ARG A 2 51.25 -24.41 -71.83
N ALA A 3 51.17 -23.08 -71.88
CA ALA A 3 51.24 -22.19 -70.74
C ALA A 3 49.89 -22.24 -70.00
N SER A 4 49.91 -22.41 -68.68
CA SER A 4 48.71 -22.32 -67.84
C SER A 4 48.82 -21.10 -66.93
N CYS A 5 47.97 -20.10 -67.21
CA CYS A 5 47.71 -18.97 -66.35
C CYS A 5 47.05 -19.41 -65.04
N ILE A 6 47.57 -18.91 -63.92
CA ILE A 6 46.92 -19.01 -62.61
C ILE A 6 46.02 -17.78 -62.48
N TYR A 7 44.70 -17.98 -62.48
CA TYR A 7 43.71 -16.95 -62.16
C TYR A 7 43.61 -16.81 -60.63
N TYR A 8 43.96 -15.66 -60.08
CA TYR A 8 43.59 -15.30 -58.72
C TYR A 8 42.17 -14.74 -58.73
N SER A 9 41.22 -15.49 -58.15
CA SER A 9 39.86 -15.02 -57.92
C SER A 9 39.86 -14.17 -56.64
N PHE A 10 39.74 -12.85 -56.78
CA PHE A 10 39.51 -11.95 -55.65
C PHE A 10 38.02 -12.01 -55.27
N ALA A 11 37.70 -12.75 -54.21
CA ALA A 11 36.39 -12.70 -53.60
C ALA A 11 36.26 -11.39 -52.78
N LEU A 12 35.50 -10.43 -53.31
CA LEU A 12 35.13 -9.22 -52.59
C LEU A 12 34.07 -9.59 -51.54
N PHE A 13 34.46 -9.74 -50.28
CA PHE A 13 33.52 -9.88 -49.18
C PHE A 13 32.86 -8.53 -48.91
N LEU A 14 31.63 -8.35 -49.42
CA LEU A 14 30.71 -7.31 -48.97
C LEU A 14 30.36 -7.61 -47.51
N PHE A 15 30.97 -6.87 -46.58
CA PHE A 15 30.49 -6.78 -45.21
C PHE A 15 29.13 -6.07 -45.24
N LEU A 16 28.06 -6.86 -45.35
CA LEU A 16 26.74 -6.41 -44.94
C LEU A 16 26.81 -6.16 -43.43
N ASN A 17 26.91 -4.88 -43.06
CA ASN A 17 26.60 -4.44 -41.69
C ASN A 17 25.12 -4.75 -41.45
N PHE A 18 24.86 -5.96 -40.97
CA PHE A 18 23.63 -6.22 -40.25
C PHE A 18 23.70 -5.40 -38.97
N TYR A 19 23.00 -4.27 -38.97
CA TYR A 19 22.56 -3.66 -37.73
C TYR A 19 21.74 -4.72 -37.00
N SER A 20 22.39 -5.42 -36.07
CA SER A 20 21.73 -6.32 -35.16
C SER A 20 20.82 -5.44 -34.30
N THR A 21 19.51 -5.57 -34.51
CA THR A 21 18.50 -5.01 -33.64
C THR A 21 18.81 -5.47 -32.22
N THR A 22 19.11 -4.49 -31.36
CA THR A 22 19.27 -4.57 -29.91
C THR A 22 18.84 -5.92 -29.31
N ALA A 23 19.81 -6.72 -28.90
CA ALA A 23 19.54 -7.77 -27.92
C ALA A 23 18.95 -7.09 -26.67
N GLN A 24 17.72 -7.46 -26.30
CA GLN A 24 17.04 -6.93 -25.12
C GLN A 24 17.93 -7.13 -23.88
N PRO A 25 18.13 -6.10 -23.03
CA PRO A 25 18.84 -6.30 -21.78
C PRO A 25 18.14 -7.37 -20.93
N PRO A 26 18.89 -8.16 -20.12
CA PRO A 26 18.39 -9.35 -19.47
C PRO A 26 17.29 -9.08 -18.43
N LEU A 27 16.55 -10.16 -18.17
CA LEU A 27 15.25 -10.34 -17.51
C LEU A 27 15.12 -9.86 -16.04
N THR A 28 16.06 -9.07 -15.48
CA THR A 28 16.15 -8.82 -14.02
C THR A 28 16.85 -7.50 -13.64
N ASN A 29 16.83 -6.47 -14.49
CA ASN A 29 17.55 -5.23 -14.18
C ASN A 29 16.81 -4.42 -13.09
N PRO A 30 17.42 -4.18 -11.91
CA PRO A 30 16.81 -3.37 -10.87
C PRO A 30 17.20 -1.89 -10.94
N ILE A 31 18.05 -1.51 -11.89
CA ILE A 31 18.60 -0.16 -12.04
C ILE A 31 18.20 0.44 -13.39
N ALA A 32 17.86 1.72 -13.39
CA ALA A 32 17.68 2.51 -14.61
C ALA A 32 18.53 3.78 -14.59
N ASN A 33 19.05 4.14 -15.76
CA ASN A 33 19.80 5.37 -15.96
C ASN A 33 18.85 6.55 -16.23
N LEU A 34 19.35 7.77 -16.09
CA LEU A 34 18.63 8.97 -16.52
C LEU A 34 18.27 8.90 -18.02
N SER A 35 17.31 9.73 -18.41
CA SER A 35 16.77 9.77 -19.78
C SER A 35 16.11 8.45 -20.21
N THR A 36 15.51 7.74 -19.26
CA THR A 36 14.76 6.51 -19.53
C THR A 36 13.27 6.78 -19.47
N THR A 37 12.53 6.28 -20.46
CA THR A 37 11.09 6.46 -20.57
C THR A 37 10.39 5.11 -20.73
N TRP A 38 9.30 4.90 -20.01
CA TRP A 38 8.46 3.71 -20.10
C TRP A 38 7.02 4.11 -20.41
N SER A 39 6.46 3.52 -21.47
CA SER A 39 5.05 3.67 -21.82
C SER A 39 4.25 2.49 -21.30
N ASN A 40 3.12 2.76 -20.66
CA ASN A 40 2.17 1.76 -20.16
C ASN A 40 1.39 1.13 -21.32
N THR A 41 2.08 0.27 -22.08
CA THR A 41 1.55 -0.42 -23.26
C THR A 41 1.98 -1.89 -23.28
N GLU A 42 1.28 -2.72 -24.06
CA GLU A 42 1.62 -4.15 -24.24
C GLU A 42 3.04 -4.39 -24.80
N SER A 43 3.69 -3.35 -25.32
CA SER A 43 5.08 -3.43 -25.80
C SER A 43 6.11 -3.51 -24.66
N LEU A 44 5.72 -3.28 -23.40
CA LEU A 44 6.63 -3.50 -22.29
C LEU A 44 6.92 -4.99 -22.14
N PRO A 45 8.19 -5.42 -22.23
CA PRO A 45 8.55 -6.83 -22.33
C PRO A 45 8.19 -7.64 -21.07
N ASN A 46 8.10 -6.99 -19.91
CA ASN A 46 7.78 -7.66 -18.64
C ASN A 46 6.30 -7.47 -18.27
N SER A 47 5.42 -7.74 -19.23
CA SER A 47 3.97 -7.74 -19.02
C SER A 47 3.48 -9.14 -18.67
N PHE A 48 2.70 -9.27 -17.60
CA PHE A 48 2.14 -10.54 -17.16
C PHE A 48 0.68 -10.37 -16.71
N ASN A 49 -0.17 -11.31 -17.12
CA ASN A 49 -1.59 -11.35 -16.79
C ASN A 49 -1.85 -12.48 -15.81
N PHE A 50 -2.45 -12.16 -14.67
CA PHE A 50 -2.77 -13.11 -13.61
C PHE A 50 -4.21 -13.61 -13.74
N THR A 51 -4.47 -14.80 -13.18
CA THR A 51 -5.81 -15.42 -13.24
C THR A 51 -6.87 -14.71 -12.39
N ASP A 52 -6.47 -13.85 -11.45
CA ASP A 52 -7.36 -13.00 -10.67
C ASP A 52 -7.89 -11.78 -11.45
N GLY A 53 -7.44 -11.61 -12.70
CA GLY A 53 -7.79 -10.48 -13.56
C GLY A 53 -6.84 -9.29 -13.44
N SER A 54 -5.82 -9.39 -12.59
CA SER A 54 -4.79 -8.37 -12.46
C SER A 54 -3.71 -8.49 -13.53
N ARG A 55 -3.09 -7.36 -13.87
CA ARG A 55 -2.03 -7.27 -14.87
C ARG A 55 -0.92 -6.38 -14.36
N VAL A 56 0.31 -6.82 -14.55
CA VAL A 56 1.51 -6.03 -14.26
C VAL A 56 2.28 -5.77 -15.55
N ARG A 57 2.90 -4.59 -15.64
CA ARG A 57 3.90 -4.26 -16.65
C ARG A 57 5.13 -3.74 -15.92
N ALA A 58 6.03 -4.65 -15.59
CA ALA A 58 7.21 -4.34 -14.78
C ALA A 58 8.26 -3.57 -15.62
N ILE A 59 8.86 -2.56 -15.00
CA ILE A 59 9.95 -1.78 -15.60
C ILE A 59 11.29 -2.07 -14.93
N LEU A 60 11.25 -2.42 -13.63
CA LEU A 60 12.38 -2.93 -12.85
C LEU A 60 11.94 -4.18 -12.11
N LEU A 61 12.83 -5.16 -12.02
CA LEU A 61 12.59 -6.42 -11.34
C LEU A 61 13.87 -6.85 -10.62
N ARG A 62 13.73 -7.32 -9.38
CA ARG A 62 14.87 -7.77 -8.58
C ARG A 62 15.10 -9.27 -8.70
N GLY A 63 16.25 -9.63 -9.27
CA GLY A 63 16.76 -11.00 -9.22
C GLY A 63 15.87 -12.04 -9.93
N SER A 64 16.22 -13.31 -9.73
CA SER A 64 15.52 -14.46 -10.29
C SER A 64 15.34 -15.52 -9.21
N LEU A 65 14.33 -16.39 -9.37
CA LEU A 65 13.89 -17.41 -8.43
C LEU A 65 13.31 -16.84 -7.13
N GLU A 66 12.13 -17.35 -6.75
CA GLU A 66 11.36 -16.99 -5.56
C GLU A 66 10.55 -15.69 -5.66
N THR A 67 9.98 -15.30 -4.53
CA THR A 67 9.24 -14.07 -4.29
C THR A 67 10.18 -12.88 -4.34
N LYS A 68 9.92 -11.94 -5.25
CA LYS A 68 10.76 -10.77 -5.53
C LYS A 68 9.92 -9.50 -5.64
N PHE A 69 10.58 -8.36 -5.51
CA PHE A 69 9.98 -7.06 -5.78
C PHE A 69 10.17 -6.67 -7.24
N ALA A 70 9.11 -6.11 -7.82
CA ALA A 70 9.14 -5.40 -9.08
C ALA A 70 8.45 -4.04 -8.91
N CYS A 71 8.76 -3.10 -9.79
CA CYS A 71 7.97 -1.89 -9.92
C CYS A 71 7.56 -1.66 -11.37
N GLY A 72 6.44 -1.00 -11.57
CA GLY A 72 5.88 -0.74 -12.89
C GLY A 72 4.40 -0.42 -12.83
N PHE A 73 3.70 -0.65 -13.94
CA PHE A 73 2.28 -0.40 -14.02
C PHE A 73 1.48 -1.60 -13.55
N TYR A 74 0.39 -1.34 -12.84
CA TYR A 74 -0.50 -2.37 -12.30
C TYR A 74 -1.97 -1.98 -12.47
N CYS A 75 -2.82 -2.95 -12.78
CA CYS A 75 -4.27 -2.79 -12.84
C CYS A 75 -4.99 -4.10 -12.53
N ASN A 76 -6.30 -4.04 -12.24
CA ASN A 76 -7.14 -5.19 -11.98
C ASN A 76 -8.49 -5.04 -12.68
N GLY A 77 -9.00 -6.15 -13.24
CA GLY A 77 -10.26 -6.21 -13.95
C GLY A 77 -10.15 -5.64 -15.38
N THR A 78 -10.90 -4.57 -15.65
CA THR A 78 -11.00 -3.97 -16.99
C THR A 78 -9.73 -3.21 -17.40
N CYS A 79 -8.86 -2.88 -16.45
CA CYS A 79 -7.62 -2.13 -16.70
C CYS A 79 -7.84 -0.81 -17.45
N THR A 80 -8.93 -0.11 -17.14
CA THR A 80 -9.14 1.28 -17.57
C THR A 80 -8.29 2.26 -16.76
N SER A 81 -7.96 1.91 -15.53
CA SER A 81 -7.13 2.67 -14.60
C SER A 81 -5.91 1.86 -14.15
N HIS A 82 -4.75 2.51 -14.06
CA HIS A 82 -3.48 1.90 -13.67
C HIS A 82 -2.77 2.70 -12.57
N LEU A 83 -2.08 1.97 -11.71
CA LEU A 83 -1.13 2.50 -10.75
C LEU A 83 0.28 2.35 -11.28
N PHE A 84 1.15 3.32 -11.01
CA PHE A 84 2.57 3.05 -10.87
C PHE A 84 2.83 2.57 -9.44
N ALA A 85 3.32 1.33 -9.31
CA ALA A 85 3.36 0.61 -8.05
C ALA A 85 4.64 -0.20 -7.87
N ILE A 86 4.95 -0.50 -6.61
CA ILE A 86 5.86 -1.58 -6.23
C ILE A 86 4.99 -2.76 -5.83
N PHE A 87 5.26 -3.92 -6.41
CA PHE A 87 4.51 -5.14 -6.18
C PHE A 87 5.44 -6.33 -5.99
N ILE A 88 4.99 -7.25 -5.14
CA ILE A 88 5.62 -8.53 -4.92
C ILE A 88 5.09 -9.50 -5.97
N VAL A 89 6.00 -10.21 -6.64
CA VAL A 89 5.73 -11.20 -7.69
C VAL A 89 6.56 -12.44 -7.46
N GLN A 90 6.23 -13.52 -8.18
CA GLN A 90 7.10 -14.68 -8.28
C GLN A 90 7.85 -14.65 -9.60
N THR A 91 9.11 -15.09 -9.54
CA THR A 91 9.97 -15.20 -10.72
C THR A 91 10.41 -16.64 -10.94
N ASN A 92 10.56 -17.03 -12.21
CA ASN A 92 11.14 -18.31 -12.59
C ASN A 92 12.69 -18.23 -12.64
N SER A 93 13.33 -19.34 -13.02
CA SER A 93 14.80 -19.44 -13.13
C SER A 93 15.43 -18.52 -14.17
N SER A 94 14.68 -18.08 -15.18
CA SER A 94 15.19 -17.10 -16.14
C SER A 94 15.05 -15.66 -15.64
N GLY A 95 14.29 -15.41 -14.56
CA GLY A 95 13.96 -14.08 -14.05
C GLY A 95 12.63 -13.52 -14.55
N GLY A 96 11.82 -14.31 -15.26
CA GLY A 96 10.52 -13.86 -15.76
C GLY A 96 9.44 -13.95 -14.70
N ILE A 97 8.52 -12.98 -14.67
CA ILE A 97 7.33 -13.02 -13.82
C ILE A 97 6.48 -14.23 -14.22
N THR A 98 5.99 -14.96 -13.22
CA THR A 98 5.17 -16.16 -13.39
C THR A 98 4.14 -16.24 -12.27
N GLU A 99 3.08 -17.00 -12.49
CA GLU A 99 2.01 -17.23 -11.52
C GLU A 99 2.06 -18.69 -11.05
N PHE A 100 2.60 -18.93 -9.85
CA PHE A 100 2.43 -20.24 -9.17
C PHE A 100 1.27 -20.23 -8.17
N SER A 101 0.73 -19.04 -7.84
CA SER A 101 -0.40 -18.87 -6.93
C SER A 101 -1.28 -17.71 -7.36
N ARG A 102 -2.59 -17.84 -7.11
CA ARG A 102 -3.60 -16.80 -7.32
C ARG A 102 -3.46 -15.62 -6.37
N ASP A 103 -2.66 -15.74 -5.33
CA ASP A 103 -2.45 -14.63 -4.40
C ASP A 103 -1.45 -13.59 -4.92
N PHE A 104 -0.76 -13.84 -6.03
CA PHE A 104 0.10 -12.85 -6.68
C PHE A 104 -0.64 -12.08 -7.77
N PRO A 105 -0.26 -10.81 -8.03
CA PRO A 105 0.79 -10.03 -7.35
C PRO A 105 0.26 -9.36 -6.06
N LYS A 106 1.15 -8.89 -5.19
CA LYS A 106 0.78 -8.07 -4.01
C LYS A 106 1.34 -6.66 -4.13
N VAL A 107 0.46 -5.66 -4.25
CA VAL A 107 0.87 -4.25 -4.22
C VAL A 107 1.20 -3.82 -2.79
N VAL A 108 2.41 -3.28 -2.61
CA VAL A 108 2.93 -2.83 -1.32
C VAL A 108 3.20 -1.32 -1.28
N TRP A 109 3.20 -0.65 -2.43
CA TRP A 109 3.32 0.80 -2.53
C TRP A 109 2.78 1.29 -3.88
N SER A 110 2.30 2.53 -3.94
CA SER A 110 1.95 3.18 -5.21
C SER A 110 2.14 4.69 -5.15
N ALA A 111 2.50 5.26 -6.30
CA ALA A 111 2.74 6.70 -6.43
C ALA A 111 1.43 7.51 -6.58
N ASN A 112 0.44 6.94 -7.26
CA ASN A 112 -0.69 7.68 -7.82
C ASN A 112 -2.05 7.03 -7.50
N ARG A 113 -2.20 6.41 -6.32
CA ARG A 113 -3.47 5.78 -5.91
C ARG A 113 -4.66 6.74 -5.80
N ASP A 114 -4.40 8.04 -5.64
CA ASP A 114 -5.44 9.07 -5.63
C ASP A 114 -5.82 9.53 -7.05
N HIS A 115 -4.91 9.35 -8.02
CA HIS A 115 -5.05 9.76 -9.40
C HIS A 115 -4.54 8.65 -10.34
N PRO A 116 -5.26 7.53 -10.49
CA PRO A 116 -4.88 6.46 -11.40
C PRO A 116 -4.77 6.97 -12.85
N VAL A 117 -3.81 6.42 -13.61
CA VAL A 117 -3.56 6.82 -15.00
C VAL A 117 -4.17 5.84 -16.01
N SER A 118 -4.40 6.30 -17.22
CA SER A 118 -4.96 5.52 -18.33
C SER A 118 -3.92 4.59 -18.98
N TYR A 119 -4.40 3.66 -19.81
CA TYR A 119 -3.52 2.94 -20.73
C TYR A 119 -2.79 3.93 -21.66
N GLY A 120 -1.50 3.73 -21.91
CA GLY A 120 -0.66 4.66 -22.67
C GLY A 120 0.03 5.76 -21.84
N ALA A 121 -0.21 5.81 -20.52
CA ALA A 121 0.52 6.66 -19.60
C ALA A 121 2.04 6.47 -19.69
N ILE A 122 2.80 7.52 -19.38
CA ILE A 122 4.25 7.56 -19.54
C ILE A 122 4.91 7.83 -18.20
N LEU A 123 5.89 7.01 -17.84
CA LEU A 123 6.81 7.29 -16.74
C LEU A 123 8.15 7.69 -17.33
N ASN A 124 8.65 8.86 -16.94
CA ASN A 124 9.89 9.41 -17.46
C ASN A 124 10.86 9.70 -16.32
N LEU A 125 12.05 9.10 -16.37
CA LEU A 125 13.20 9.50 -15.56
C LEU A 125 14.04 10.45 -16.41
N THR A 126 13.87 11.75 -16.17
CA THR A 126 14.45 12.82 -16.98
C THR A 126 15.96 12.94 -16.84
N ALA A 127 16.61 13.61 -17.80
CA ALA A 127 18.04 13.93 -17.74
C ALA A 127 18.42 14.82 -16.54
N THR A 128 17.46 15.57 -16.00
CA THR A 128 17.63 16.46 -14.84
C THR A 128 17.44 15.75 -13.51
N GLY A 129 17.18 14.43 -13.51
CA GLY A 129 17.06 13.64 -12.29
C GLY A 129 15.66 13.57 -11.70
N GLU A 130 14.64 14.04 -12.42
CA GLU A 130 13.25 14.00 -11.99
C GLU A 130 12.53 12.79 -12.57
N MET A 131 11.83 12.04 -11.72
CA MET A 131 10.90 10.99 -12.13
C MET A 131 9.47 11.57 -12.18
N VAL A 132 8.86 11.54 -13.36
CA VAL A 132 7.54 12.14 -13.68
C VAL A 132 6.64 11.07 -14.26
N LEU A 133 5.44 10.90 -13.68
CA LEU A 133 4.36 10.10 -14.24
C LEU A 133 3.34 11.02 -14.92
N GLN A 134 3.08 10.76 -16.20
CA GLN A 134 2.11 11.48 -17.02
C GLN A 134 1.01 10.53 -17.49
N ASP A 135 -0.23 11.00 -17.51
CA ASP A 135 -1.33 10.27 -18.13
C ASP A 135 -1.19 10.28 -19.67
N ALA A 136 -2.01 9.50 -20.36
CA ALA A 136 -1.98 9.32 -21.82
C ALA A 136 -2.22 10.63 -22.61
N ASP A 137 -2.86 11.63 -21.99
CA ASP A 137 -3.07 12.97 -22.55
C ASP A 137 -1.89 13.93 -22.30
N GLY A 138 -0.86 13.48 -21.59
CA GLY A 138 0.32 14.26 -21.22
C GLY A 138 0.23 15.00 -19.88
N THR A 139 -0.91 14.93 -19.18
CA THR A 139 -1.09 15.55 -17.86
C THR A 139 -0.14 14.92 -16.85
N ALA A 140 0.67 15.73 -16.16
CA ALA A 140 1.52 15.25 -15.08
C ALA A 140 0.68 14.91 -13.85
N VAL A 141 0.75 13.64 -13.41
CA VAL A 141 -0.06 13.09 -12.31
C VAL A 141 0.75 12.96 -11.03
N TRP A 142 2.04 12.63 -11.13
CA TRP A 142 2.91 12.48 -9.97
C TRP A 142 4.37 12.78 -10.33
N THR A 143 5.09 13.41 -9.40
CA THR A 143 6.53 13.71 -9.54
C THR A 143 7.27 13.49 -8.23
N THR A 144 8.58 13.30 -8.35
CA THR A 144 9.51 13.17 -7.20
C THR A 144 10.06 14.49 -6.70
N ASN A 145 9.88 15.60 -7.44
CA ASN A 145 10.44 16.92 -7.13
C ASN A 145 11.96 16.89 -6.89
N THR A 146 12.70 16.17 -7.72
CA THR A 146 14.16 15.96 -7.64
C THR A 146 14.96 16.64 -8.73
N THR A 147 14.33 17.50 -9.54
CA THR A 147 14.98 18.27 -10.60
C THR A 147 16.21 19.01 -10.07
N GLY A 148 17.38 18.74 -10.64
CA GLY A 148 18.63 19.39 -10.24
C GLY A 148 19.21 18.94 -8.90
N LYS A 149 18.65 17.91 -8.26
CA LYS A 149 19.18 17.33 -7.00
C LYS A 149 20.25 16.25 -7.21
N SER A 150 21.01 16.35 -8.32
CA SER A 150 22.15 15.48 -8.63
C SER A 150 21.85 13.97 -8.66
N VAL A 151 20.62 13.58 -9.01
CA VAL A 151 20.27 12.17 -9.22
C VAL A 151 21.12 11.62 -10.36
N ALA A 152 21.72 10.45 -10.15
CA ALA A 152 22.51 9.70 -11.12
C ALA A 152 21.76 8.49 -11.68
N GLY A 153 20.79 7.94 -10.95
CA GLY A 153 19.98 6.81 -11.41
C GLY A 153 18.83 6.45 -10.48
N LEU A 154 18.10 5.41 -10.88
CA LEU A 154 16.98 4.80 -10.14
C LEU A 154 17.34 3.36 -9.80
N ASN A 155 17.02 2.91 -8.60
CA ASN A 155 17.27 1.56 -8.13
C ASN A 155 16.08 1.06 -7.29
N LEU A 156 15.46 -0.05 -7.67
CA LEU A 156 14.60 -0.81 -6.76
C LEU A 156 15.51 -1.66 -5.88
N THR A 157 15.40 -1.69 -4.56
CA THR A 157 16.28 -2.50 -3.66
C THR A 157 15.71 -3.90 -3.42
N ASP A 158 16.53 -4.79 -2.84
CA ASP A 158 16.09 -6.15 -2.44
C ASP A 158 15.01 -6.11 -1.35
N ASP A 159 14.96 -5.03 -0.56
CA ASP A 159 13.94 -4.79 0.47
C ASP A 159 12.65 -4.15 -0.09
N GLY A 160 12.60 -3.90 -1.41
CA GLY A 160 11.42 -3.29 -2.05
C GLY A 160 11.34 -1.77 -1.94
N ASN A 161 12.46 -1.10 -1.65
CA ASN A 161 12.55 0.36 -1.66
C ASN A 161 12.92 0.87 -3.05
N LEU A 162 12.16 1.82 -3.62
CA LEU A 162 12.49 2.44 -4.90
C LEU A 162 13.24 3.75 -4.63
N VAL A 163 14.51 3.82 -5.05
CA VAL A 163 15.45 4.87 -4.65
C VAL A 163 15.99 5.61 -5.88
N LEU A 164 15.87 6.93 -5.89
CA LEU A 164 16.70 7.79 -6.73
C LEU A 164 17.99 8.10 -5.98
N PHE A 165 19.14 7.78 -6.56
CA PHE A 165 20.44 7.90 -5.90
C PHE A 165 21.37 8.86 -6.65
N ASP A 166 22.29 9.51 -5.93
CA ASP A 166 23.33 10.39 -6.49
C ASP A 166 24.60 9.62 -6.91
N ILE A 167 25.63 10.33 -7.38
CA ILE A 167 26.91 9.72 -7.81
C ILE A 167 27.68 9.05 -6.65
N ASN A 168 27.36 9.40 -5.40
CA ASN A 168 27.94 8.79 -4.20
C ASN A 168 27.08 7.63 -3.68
N ASN A 169 26.07 7.18 -4.45
CA ASN A 169 25.07 6.19 -4.06
C ASN A 169 24.23 6.60 -2.84
N SER A 170 24.16 7.89 -2.54
CA SER A 170 23.30 8.42 -1.48
C SER A 170 21.88 8.59 -2.00
N ALA A 171 20.89 8.26 -1.16
CA ALA A 171 19.49 8.43 -1.51
C ALA A 171 19.13 9.92 -1.62
N VAL A 172 18.63 10.33 -2.78
CA VAL A 172 18.06 11.67 -3.05
C VAL A 172 16.55 11.68 -2.80
N TRP A 173 15.89 10.56 -3.14
CA TRP A 173 14.48 10.30 -2.88
C TRP A 173 14.28 8.78 -2.74
N GLN A 174 13.34 8.35 -1.92
CA GLN A 174 13.02 6.94 -1.76
C GLN A 174 11.53 6.71 -1.45
N SER A 175 10.96 5.61 -1.94
CA SER A 175 9.54 5.28 -1.71
C SER A 175 9.22 5.02 -0.24
N PHE A 176 10.19 4.55 0.55
CA PHE A 176 10.01 4.30 1.98
C PHE A 176 9.65 5.54 2.79
N ASP A 177 10.00 6.74 2.30
CA ASP A 177 9.63 8.02 2.93
C ASP A 177 8.19 8.48 2.59
N TYR A 178 7.47 7.71 1.77
CA TYR A 178 6.09 8.02 1.34
C TYR A 178 5.21 6.77 1.43
N PRO A 179 4.97 6.21 2.63
CA PRO A 179 4.17 5.00 2.78
C PRO A 179 2.71 5.21 2.32
N THR A 180 2.03 4.13 1.92
CA THR A 180 0.63 4.15 1.51
C THR A 180 -0.27 3.51 2.57
N ASP A 181 -0.44 2.21 2.50
CA ASP A 181 -1.21 1.37 3.43
C ASP A 181 -0.36 0.25 4.02
N CYS A 182 0.89 0.10 3.55
CA CYS A 182 1.80 -0.96 3.95
C CYS A 182 3.13 -0.44 4.51
N LEU A 183 3.77 -1.27 5.33
CA LEU A 183 5.18 -1.16 5.69
C LEU A 183 5.91 -2.45 5.31
N LEU A 184 7.11 -2.30 4.77
CA LEU A 184 8.05 -3.40 4.53
C LEU A 184 9.09 -3.50 5.64
N PRO A 185 9.70 -4.68 5.87
CA PRO A 185 10.79 -4.83 6.82
C PRO A 185 11.90 -3.80 6.58
N GLY A 186 12.38 -3.18 7.66
CA GLY A 186 13.35 -2.09 7.65
C GLY A 186 12.74 -0.70 7.54
N GLN A 187 11.52 -0.54 7.02
CA GLN A 187 10.87 0.75 6.79
C GLN A 187 10.47 1.43 8.11
N LYS A 188 10.57 2.76 8.12
CA LYS A 188 10.14 3.63 9.22
C LYS A 188 8.87 4.38 8.85
N LEU A 189 7.88 4.38 9.73
CA LEU A 189 6.75 5.30 9.73
C LEU A 189 7.07 6.45 10.68
N PHE A 190 7.41 7.60 10.14
CA PHE A 190 7.73 8.79 10.93
C PHE A 190 6.48 9.54 11.39
N GLN A 191 6.61 10.25 12.50
CA GLN A 191 5.63 11.27 12.89
C GLN A 191 5.35 12.25 11.74
N GLY A 192 4.06 12.51 11.49
CA GLY A 192 3.57 13.31 10.37
C GLY A 192 3.25 12.49 9.10
N GLN A 193 3.68 11.23 9.04
CA GLN A 193 3.22 10.26 8.04
C GLN A 193 2.05 9.43 8.59
N GLN A 194 1.32 8.79 7.69
CA GLN A 194 0.18 7.96 8.03
C GLN A 194 0.11 6.75 7.09
N LEU A 195 -0.37 5.61 7.60
CA LEU A 195 -0.92 4.56 6.74
C LEU A 195 -2.41 4.81 6.56
N ILE A 196 -2.90 4.76 5.33
CA ILE A 196 -4.31 4.97 4.97
C ILE A 196 -4.73 3.79 4.10
N PRO A 197 -5.73 2.97 4.50
CA PRO A 197 -6.06 1.76 3.77
C PRO A 197 -6.63 2.07 2.39
N SER A 198 -6.65 1.05 1.54
CA SER A 198 -7.41 1.06 0.29
C SER A 198 -8.91 0.92 0.56
N VAL A 199 -9.77 1.36 -0.35
CA VAL A 199 -11.23 1.12 -0.23
C VAL A 199 -11.56 -0.37 -0.20
N SER A 200 -10.84 -1.17 -0.99
CA SER A 200 -10.96 -2.63 -0.97
C SER A 200 -9.69 -3.29 -1.53
N TRP A 201 -9.69 -4.62 -1.61
CA TRP A 201 -8.63 -5.39 -2.27
C TRP A 201 -8.50 -5.09 -3.78
N THR A 202 -9.59 -4.68 -4.42
CA THR A 202 -9.65 -4.39 -5.86
C THR A 202 -9.75 -2.90 -6.19
N ASN A 203 -10.04 -2.06 -5.19
CA ASN A 203 -10.08 -0.61 -5.31
C ASN A 203 -9.04 0.02 -4.39
N TRP A 204 -7.90 0.41 -4.97
CA TRP A 204 -6.74 0.93 -4.23
C TRP A 204 -6.80 2.41 -3.88
N THR A 205 -7.88 3.10 -4.25
CA THR A 205 -8.12 4.48 -3.86
C THR A 205 -7.96 4.60 -2.34
N ALA A 206 -7.25 5.62 -1.87
CA ALA A 206 -7.04 5.82 -0.45
C ALA A 206 -8.37 6.15 0.25
N GLN A 207 -8.70 5.40 1.30
CA GLN A 207 -9.90 5.63 2.11
C GLN A 207 -9.60 6.64 3.23
N LYS A 208 -9.27 7.87 2.82
CA LYS A 208 -8.71 8.92 3.69
C LYS A 208 -9.60 9.29 4.88
N ASP A 209 -10.91 9.13 4.74
CA ASP A 209 -11.89 9.57 5.73
C ASP A 209 -12.37 8.47 6.66
N LEU A 210 -11.79 7.25 6.59
CA LEU A 210 -12.24 6.15 7.45
C LEU A 210 -11.21 5.71 8.47
N PHE A 211 -10.06 5.19 8.06
CA PHE A 211 -9.05 4.70 9.01
C PHE A 211 -7.68 5.30 8.71
N SER A 212 -6.91 5.54 9.77
CA SER A 212 -5.49 5.88 9.63
C SER A 212 -4.66 5.34 10.78
N LEU A 213 -3.40 5.02 10.52
CA LEU A 213 -2.41 4.67 11.54
C LEU A 213 -1.30 5.71 11.54
N GLN A 214 -0.99 6.29 12.70
CA GLN A 214 -0.07 7.43 12.80
C GLN A 214 0.82 7.32 14.03
N VAL A 215 2.04 7.84 13.91
CA VAL A 215 2.95 8.04 15.04
C VAL A 215 2.74 9.44 15.62
N THR A 216 2.52 9.53 16.92
CA THR A 216 2.31 10.77 17.68
C THR A 216 3.46 11.00 18.66
N ASN A 217 3.36 12.05 19.49
CA ASN A 217 4.28 12.26 20.61
C ASN A 217 4.07 11.25 21.75
N GLU A 218 2.93 10.56 21.77
CA GLU A 218 2.53 9.68 22.86
C GLU A 218 2.64 8.21 22.49
N GLY A 219 2.86 7.87 21.21
CA GLY A 219 2.90 6.47 20.76
C GLY A 219 2.45 6.27 19.32
N LEU A 220 2.01 5.04 19.01
CA LEU A 220 1.39 4.65 17.74
C LEU A 220 -0.12 4.57 17.92
N PHE A 221 -0.90 5.27 17.09
CA PHE A 221 -2.35 5.38 17.24
C PHE A 221 -3.09 5.02 15.94
N ALA A 222 -4.13 4.22 16.09
CA ALA A 222 -5.08 3.91 15.02
C ALA A 222 -6.36 4.72 15.23
N TYR A 223 -6.77 5.44 14.20
CA TYR A 223 -7.86 6.41 14.24
C TYR A 223 -8.97 6.08 13.27
N VAL A 224 -10.21 6.42 13.67
CA VAL A 224 -11.35 6.49 12.77
C VAL A 224 -11.68 7.94 12.42
N GLY A 225 -11.95 8.18 11.13
CA GLY A 225 -12.31 9.49 10.59
C GLY A 225 -13.57 10.04 11.22
N SER A 226 -13.40 11.08 12.03
CA SER A 226 -14.43 11.78 12.79
C SER A 226 -13.95 13.19 13.10
N ASN A 227 -14.83 14.07 13.60
CA ASN A 227 -14.47 15.43 13.99
C ASN A 227 -14.90 15.69 15.45
N PRO A 228 -13.97 15.69 16.42
CA PRO A 228 -12.53 15.47 16.28
C PRO A 228 -12.17 14.01 15.93
N LEU A 229 -10.94 13.76 15.48
CA LEU A 229 -10.44 12.43 15.13
C LEU A 229 -10.39 11.54 16.39
N GLN A 230 -10.85 10.29 16.28
CA GLN A 230 -11.00 9.41 17.44
C GLN A 230 -10.14 8.16 17.33
N ALA A 231 -9.37 7.89 18.39
CA ALA A 231 -8.54 6.69 18.47
C ALA A 231 -9.41 5.49 18.87
N TYR A 232 -9.26 4.38 18.14
CA TYR A 232 -9.84 3.09 18.50
C TYR A 232 -8.78 2.09 18.99
N ASN A 233 -7.51 2.31 18.69
CA ASN A 233 -6.39 1.55 19.25
C ASN A 233 -5.14 2.42 19.43
N SER A 234 -4.28 2.08 20.39
CA SER A 234 -3.00 2.75 20.57
C SER A 234 -1.98 1.91 21.33
N TYR A 235 -0.71 2.06 20.98
CA TYR A 235 0.44 1.64 21.79
C TYR A 235 1.12 2.88 22.33
N GLN A 236 0.83 3.20 23.60
CA GLN A 236 1.36 4.39 24.26
C GLN A 236 2.74 4.13 24.87
N VAL A 237 3.56 5.16 24.87
CA VAL A 237 4.86 5.18 25.55
C VAL A 237 4.81 6.14 26.73
N PHE A 238 5.49 5.81 27.82
CA PHE A 238 5.56 6.64 29.02
C PHE A 238 7.01 6.75 29.48
N GLY A 239 7.43 7.96 29.85
CA GLY A 239 8.80 8.20 30.30
C GLY A 239 9.25 9.62 30.05
N ASN A 240 10.54 9.84 30.26
CA ASN A 240 11.17 11.13 29.95
C ASN A 240 11.50 11.19 28.46
N ASP A 241 11.07 12.27 27.80
CA ASP A 241 11.44 12.52 26.41
C ASP A 241 12.92 12.94 26.34
N THR A 242 13.75 12.02 25.85
CA THR A 242 15.17 12.26 25.58
C THR A 242 15.44 12.36 24.08
N ASN A 243 14.40 12.35 23.26
CA ASN A 243 14.50 12.26 21.81
C ASN A 243 14.94 13.60 21.23
N THR A 244 16.12 13.62 20.61
CA THR A 244 16.62 14.78 19.87
C THR A 244 16.37 14.68 18.37
N GLY A 245 15.78 13.57 17.91
CA GLY A 245 15.54 13.24 16.50
C GLY A 245 14.06 13.26 16.12
N ARG A 246 13.75 12.60 15.00
CA ARG A 246 12.36 12.38 14.57
C ARG A 246 11.81 11.16 15.28
N ARG A 247 10.55 11.22 15.69
CA ARG A 247 9.80 10.09 16.27
C ARG A 247 9.32 9.16 15.16
N TYR A 248 9.41 7.85 15.35
CA TYR A 248 8.96 6.87 14.36
C TYR A 248 8.66 5.50 14.96
N ALA A 249 7.89 4.71 14.20
CA ALA A 249 7.80 3.27 14.33
C ALA A 249 8.64 2.62 13.23
N ARG A 250 9.39 1.55 13.53
CA ARG A 250 10.19 0.81 12.55
C ARG A 250 9.75 -0.65 12.51
N PHE A 251 9.37 -1.12 11.32
CA PHE A 251 9.05 -2.54 11.14
C PHE A 251 10.35 -3.33 10.97
N LEU A 252 10.61 -4.29 11.85
CA LEU A 252 11.80 -5.13 11.88
C LEU A 252 11.39 -6.61 11.83
N ASN A 253 12.34 -7.48 11.53
CA ASN A 253 12.09 -8.92 11.67
C ASN A 253 11.83 -9.25 13.15
N GLY A 254 10.62 -9.69 13.46
CA GLY A 254 10.20 -10.05 14.81
C GLY A 254 9.52 -8.93 15.60
N SER A 255 9.46 -7.68 15.10
CA SER A 255 8.81 -6.60 15.86
C SER A 255 8.40 -5.38 15.04
N LEU A 256 7.44 -4.62 15.56
CA LEU A 256 7.26 -3.20 15.25
C LEU A 256 7.76 -2.39 16.45
N SER A 257 8.92 -1.76 16.28
CA SER A 257 9.63 -1.04 17.35
C SER A 257 9.30 0.46 17.35
N LEU A 258 8.95 1.02 18.50
CA LEU A 258 8.63 2.45 18.66
C LEU A 258 9.82 3.23 19.22
N PHE A 259 10.21 4.30 18.54
CA PHE A 259 11.24 5.25 18.93
C PHE A 259 10.61 6.65 19.00
N ILE A 260 10.00 6.94 20.14
CA ILE A 260 9.20 8.13 20.42
C ILE A 260 9.93 9.04 21.42
N LEU A 261 10.39 8.47 22.54
CA LEU A 261 11.15 9.14 23.60
C LEU A 261 12.65 8.84 23.50
N SER A 262 13.03 7.80 22.75
CA SER A 262 14.41 7.39 22.49
C SER A 262 14.78 7.49 21.00
N VAL A 263 16.06 7.28 20.68
CA VAL A 263 16.58 7.31 19.31
C VAL A 263 17.66 6.25 19.12
N GLU A 264 17.68 5.61 17.96
CA GLU A 264 18.73 4.65 17.60
C GLU A 264 20.13 5.27 17.82
N PRO A 265 21.09 4.52 18.41
CA PRO A 265 21.09 3.06 18.60
C PRO A 265 20.59 2.58 19.98
N SER A 266 19.86 3.39 20.76
CA SER A 266 19.29 2.92 22.03
C SER A 266 18.23 1.84 21.81
N GLU A 267 17.81 1.18 22.90
CA GLU A 267 16.63 0.30 22.87
C GLU A 267 15.36 1.10 22.52
N PRO A 268 14.38 0.49 21.82
CA PRO A 268 13.10 1.11 21.55
C PRO A 268 12.30 1.32 22.84
N ASP A 269 11.45 2.34 22.85
CA ASP A 269 10.59 2.66 24.00
C ASP A 269 9.49 1.60 24.23
N HIS A 270 9.03 0.99 23.14
CA HIS A 270 8.04 -0.07 23.15
C HIS A 270 8.25 -1.00 21.95
N LEU A 271 8.02 -2.30 22.17
CA LEU A 271 8.19 -3.34 21.18
C LEU A 271 6.86 -4.08 21.04
N ILE A 272 6.29 -4.03 19.84
CA ILE A 272 5.10 -4.80 19.47
C ILE A 272 5.59 -6.07 18.79
N ASP A 273 5.27 -7.22 19.38
CA ASP A 273 5.74 -8.50 18.88
C ASP A 273 5.14 -8.83 17.51
N VAL A 274 5.99 -9.26 16.58
CA VAL A 274 5.59 -9.77 15.26
C VAL A 274 6.21 -11.15 15.09
N PRO A 275 5.51 -12.15 14.53
CA PRO A 275 6.12 -13.44 14.24
C PRO A 275 7.39 -13.29 13.40
N GLN A 276 8.48 -13.93 13.82
CA GLN A 276 9.75 -13.88 13.08
C GLN A 276 9.55 -14.40 11.65
N ALA A 277 9.99 -13.59 10.70
CA ALA A 277 9.90 -13.88 9.28
C ALA A 277 10.84 -15.01 8.89
N THR A 278 10.29 -16.08 8.33
CA THR A 278 11.06 -17.13 7.64
C THR A 278 11.15 -16.85 6.13
N HIS A 279 10.18 -16.11 5.61
CA HIS A 279 10.09 -15.66 4.22
C HIS A 279 9.67 -14.18 4.17
N LEU A 280 9.43 -13.66 2.97
CA LEU A 280 9.03 -12.27 2.78
C LEU A 280 7.74 -11.97 3.56
N GLN A 281 7.80 -10.93 4.40
CA GLN A 281 6.68 -10.40 5.16
C GLN A 281 6.37 -8.96 4.77
N TYR A 282 5.11 -8.57 4.90
CA TYR A 282 4.70 -7.16 4.87
C TYR A 282 3.59 -6.92 5.88
N MET A 283 3.52 -5.70 6.39
CA MET A 283 2.48 -5.23 7.29
C MET A 283 1.55 -4.31 6.52
N LYS A 284 0.23 -4.41 6.72
CA LYS A 284 -0.77 -3.61 6.01
C LYS A 284 -1.92 -3.19 6.93
N LEU A 285 -2.26 -1.90 6.89
CA LEU A 285 -3.51 -1.40 7.44
C LEU A 285 -4.64 -1.73 6.46
N MET A 286 -5.62 -2.47 6.96
CA MET A 286 -6.69 -3.06 6.17
C MET A 286 -7.93 -2.15 6.11
N PRO A 287 -8.81 -2.30 5.10
CA PRO A 287 -10.02 -1.48 4.97
C PRO A 287 -11.04 -1.68 6.11
N ASP A 288 -10.88 -2.75 6.89
CA ASP A 288 -11.67 -3.06 8.09
C ASP A 288 -11.03 -2.49 9.38
N GLY A 289 -9.94 -1.73 9.27
CA GLY A 289 -9.27 -1.09 10.41
C GLY A 289 -8.24 -1.97 11.11
N HIS A 290 -8.04 -3.21 10.68
CA HIS A 290 -7.04 -4.11 11.27
C HIS A 290 -5.62 -3.83 10.75
N LEU A 291 -4.61 -4.00 11.60
CA LEU A 291 -3.21 -3.93 11.19
C LEU A 291 -2.63 -5.33 11.12
N ARG A 292 -2.60 -5.89 9.90
CA ARG A 292 -2.25 -7.30 9.68
C ARG A 292 -0.86 -7.47 9.11
N VAL A 293 -0.20 -8.55 9.52
CA VAL A 293 1.08 -9.00 8.98
C VAL A 293 0.85 -10.24 8.14
N PHE A 294 1.33 -10.21 6.91
CA PHE A 294 1.25 -11.31 5.96
C PHE A 294 2.63 -11.86 5.67
N GLU A 295 2.75 -13.19 5.65
CA GLU A 295 3.98 -13.91 5.27
C GLU A 295 3.69 -14.86 4.11
N TRP A 296 4.61 -14.89 3.14
CA TRP A 296 4.54 -15.88 2.07
C TRP A 296 4.87 -17.28 2.60
N GLN A 297 3.99 -18.26 2.37
CA GLN A 297 4.26 -19.66 2.72
C GLN A 297 4.45 -20.48 1.44
N PRO A 298 5.69 -20.77 1.00
CA PRO A 298 5.94 -21.48 -0.26
C PRO A 298 5.28 -22.86 -0.31
N ASN A 299 5.30 -23.58 0.82
CA ASN A 299 4.75 -24.95 0.93
C ASN A 299 3.23 -25.00 0.69
N ARG A 300 2.51 -23.91 1.00
CA ARG A 300 1.07 -23.81 0.79
C ARG A 300 0.71 -22.96 -0.43
N SER A 301 1.69 -22.24 -0.97
CA SER A 301 1.52 -21.29 -2.06
C SER A 301 0.46 -20.22 -1.75
N ILE A 302 0.47 -19.68 -0.52
CA ILE A 302 -0.47 -18.63 -0.08
C ILE A 302 0.26 -17.52 0.68
N TRP A 303 -0.35 -16.34 0.67
CA TRP A 303 -0.03 -15.27 1.62
C TRP A 303 -0.83 -15.49 2.90
N ASN A 304 -0.18 -16.01 3.93
CA ASN A 304 -0.84 -16.30 5.20
C ASN A 304 -0.81 -15.06 6.11
N MET A 305 -1.95 -14.69 6.67
CA MET A 305 -1.99 -13.74 7.79
C MET A 305 -1.38 -14.43 9.01
N VAL A 306 -0.24 -13.92 9.48
CA VAL A 306 0.51 -14.51 10.62
C VAL A 306 0.26 -13.76 11.93
N ALA A 307 -0.18 -12.52 11.85
CA ALA A 307 -0.58 -11.73 13.00
C ALA A 307 -1.59 -10.64 12.61
N ASP A 308 -2.48 -10.32 13.54
CA ASP A 308 -3.26 -9.10 13.57
C ASP A 308 -2.85 -8.35 14.83
N LEU A 309 -2.14 -7.24 14.68
CA LEU A 309 -1.48 -6.61 15.83
C LEU A 309 -2.50 -6.00 16.80
N PHE A 310 -3.67 -5.63 16.32
CA PHE A 310 -4.70 -5.01 17.15
C PHE A 310 -5.59 -6.03 17.89
N ASP A 311 -5.63 -7.28 17.43
CA ASP A 311 -6.51 -8.35 17.93
C ASP A 311 -6.18 -8.83 19.35
N GLU A 312 -4.95 -8.63 19.85
CA GLU A 312 -4.61 -8.99 21.24
C GLU A 312 -5.50 -8.26 22.27
N TYR A 313 -6.05 -7.09 21.90
CA TYR A 313 -6.83 -6.25 22.81
C TYR A 313 -8.26 -5.98 22.34
N LEU A 314 -8.57 -6.22 21.06
CA LEU A 314 -9.83 -5.86 20.42
C LEU A 314 -10.54 -7.11 19.92
N GLU A 315 -11.77 -7.32 20.38
CA GLU A 315 -12.68 -8.26 19.73
C GLU A 315 -13.26 -7.61 18.46
N GLU A 316 -13.83 -8.41 17.57
CA GLU A 316 -14.45 -7.95 16.31
C GLU A 316 -15.43 -6.77 16.50
N CYS A 317 -16.23 -6.75 17.58
CA CYS A 317 -17.14 -5.63 17.85
C CYS A 317 -16.45 -4.34 18.35
N ASP A 318 -15.20 -4.39 18.78
CA ASP A 318 -14.44 -3.19 19.19
C ASP A 318 -13.94 -2.39 17.98
N TYR A 319 -13.86 -3.01 16.79
CA TYR A 319 -13.45 -2.30 15.59
C TYR A 319 -14.54 -1.34 15.12
N PRO A 320 -14.20 -0.09 14.80
CA PRO A 320 -15.16 0.81 14.19
C PRO A 320 -15.71 0.18 12.91
N MET A 321 -17.00 0.38 12.64
CA MET A 321 -17.63 -0.09 11.40
C MET A 321 -17.66 -1.62 11.21
N ALA A 322 -17.41 -2.44 12.24
CA ALA A 322 -17.59 -3.90 12.19
C ALA A 322 -18.96 -4.32 11.62
N CYS A 323 -20.00 -3.54 11.96
CA CYS A 323 -21.35 -3.71 11.44
C CYS A 323 -21.79 -2.68 10.39
N GLY A 324 -20.85 -1.93 9.82
CA GLY A 324 -21.14 -0.86 8.85
C GLY A 324 -21.82 0.37 9.48
N ARG A 325 -22.25 1.30 8.62
CA ARG A 325 -22.87 2.55 9.08
C ARG A 325 -24.19 2.26 9.78
N TYR A 326 -24.43 2.96 10.90
CA TYR A 326 -25.61 2.78 11.74
C TYR A 326 -25.84 1.33 12.25
N GLY A 327 -24.89 0.41 12.12
CA GLY A 327 -25.03 -0.96 12.62
C GLY A 327 -24.57 -1.08 14.07
N VAL A 328 -25.24 -1.93 14.84
CA VAL A 328 -24.86 -2.29 16.21
C VAL A 328 -24.31 -3.71 16.22
N CYS A 329 -23.12 -3.88 16.80
CA CYS A 329 -22.47 -5.18 16.95
C CYS A 329 -22.83 -5.82 18.28
N SER A 330 -23.15 -7.11 18.27
CA SER A 330 -23.53 -7.90 19.45
C SER A 330 -22.95 -9.31 19.36
N GLY A 331 -22.68 -9.94 20.52
CA GLY A 331 -22.22 -11.33 20.57
C GLY A 331 -20.94 -11.61 19.77
N GLY A 332 -20.05 -10.62 19.65
CA GLY A 332 -18.79 -10.72 18.92
C GLY A 332 -18.88 -10.44 17.43
N GLN A 333 -19.92 -10.87 16.70
CA GLN A 333 -20.00 -10.69 15.23
C GLN A 333 -21.41 -10.48 14.68
N GLN A 334 -22.43 -10.41 15.54
CA GLN A 334 -23.82 -10.30 15.11
C GLN A 334 -24.20 -8.83 14.91
N CYS A 335 -24.48 -8.46 13.66
CA CYS A 335 -24.88 -7.10 13.30
C CYS A 335 -26.40 -6.96 13.19
N SER A 336 -26.92 -5.88 13.74
CA SER A 336 -28.33 -5.50 13.64
C SER A 336 -28.49 -3.97 13.56
N CYS A 337 -29.64 -3.51 13.09
CA CYS A 337 -29.96 -2.09 13.15
C CYS A 337 -30.41 -1.67 14.55
N PRO A 338 -30.20 -0.40 14.95
CA PRO A 338 -30.69 0.16 16.18
C PRO A 338 -32.19 -0.09 16.33
N VAL A 339 -32.55 -0.66 17.48
CA VAL A 339 -33.93 -0.98 17.82
C VAL A 339 -34.33 -0.18 19.06
N THR A 340 -35.48 0.49 18.99
CA THR A 340 -36.07 1.16 20.14
C THR A 340 -36.76 0.15 21.06
N THR A 341 -36.65 0.38 22.37
CA THR A 341 -37.39 -0.38 23.41
C THR A 341 -38.80 0.19 23.64
N SER A 342 -39.19 1.25 22.91
CA SER A 342 -40.51 1.89 23.02
C SER A 342 -41.64 0.96 22.58
N THR A 343 -42.82 1.12 23.19
CA THR A 343 -44.05 0.42 22.80
C THR A 343 -45.12 1.43 22.35
N PRO A 344 -45.62 1.35 21.09
CA PRO A 344 -45.25 0.40 20.03
C PRO A 344 -43.81 0.60 19.53
N LYS A 345 -43.23 -0.48 18.98
CA LYS A 345 -41.88 -0.48 18.44
C LYS A 345 -41.84 0.41 17.20
N ILE A 346 -40.98 1.42 17.20
CA ILE A 346 -40.79 2.31 16.05
C ILE A 346 -39.42 2.01 15.46
N ASP A 347 -39.41 1.54 14.21
CA ASP A 347 -38.19 1.31 13.45
C ASP A 347 -37.80 2.61 12.75
N TYR A 348 -36.59 3.11 13.02
CA TYR A 348 -36.01 4.28 12.36
C TYR A 348 -34.95 3.91 11.33
N PHE A 349 -34.44 2.68 11.41
CA PHE A 349 -33.39 2.15 10.56
C PHE A 349 -33.83 0.82 9.97
N ARG A 350 -33.35 0.54 8.76
CA ARG A 350 -33.49 -0.76 8.11
C ARG A 350 -32.14 -1.28 7.64
N GLN A 351 -32.01 -2.59 7.58
CA GLN A 351 -30.80 -3.20 7.06
C GLN A 351 -30.62 -2.79 5.59
N THR A 352 -29.40 -2.44 5.19
CA THR A 352 -29.09 -2.18 3.79
C THR A 352 -29.17 -3.47 2.97
N ASN A 353 -28.80 -4.60 3.58
CA ASN A 353 -28.85 -5.93 2.99
C ASN A 353 -29.10 -6.98 4.07
N ASP A 354 -30.30 -7.55 4.11
CA ASP A 354 -30.68 -8.56 5.11
C ASP A 354 -29.81 -9.83 5.08
N ARG A 355 -29.15 -10.11 3.94
CA ARG A 355 -28.25 -11.26 3.80
C ARG A 355 -26.82 -10.96 4.23
N GLN A 356 -26.46 -9.68 4.34
CA GLN A 356 -25.13 -9.22 4.74
C GLN A 356 -25.26 -8.10 5.78
N PRO A 357 -25.64 -8.44 7.02
CA PRO A 357 -25.95 -7.44 8.05
C PRO A 357 -24.76 -6.56 8.45
N ASN A 358 -23.54 -7.02 8.19
CA ASN A 358 -22.31 -6.24 8.39
C ASN A 358 -22.13 -5.08 7.39
N GLN A 359 -22.95 -4.97 6.35
CA GLN A 359 -22.97 -3.81 5.46
C GLN A 359 -23.66 -2.59 6.07
N GLY A 360 -24.21 -2.73 7.28
CA GLY A 360 -24.87 -1.68 8.02
C GLY A 360 -26.31 -1.44 7.60
N CYS A 361 -26.81 -0.32 8.11
CA CYS A 361 -28.19 0.09 8.06
C CYS A 361 -28.34 1.42 7.33
N SER A 362 -29.57 1.71 6.95
CA SER A 362 -29.97 2.99 6.36
C SER A 362 -31.11 3.57 7.18
N GLU A 363 -31.12 4.88 7.33
CA GLU A 363 -32.25 5.62 7.88
C GLU A 363 -33.48 5.38 7.00
N LEU A 364 -34.62 5.07 7.63
CA LEU A 364 -35.90 4.96 6.93
C LEU A 364 -36.39 6.33 6.46
N THR A 365 -36.18 7.35 7.31
CA THR A 365 -36.46 8.75 7.00
C THR A 365 -35.20 9.57 7.22
N PRO A 366 -34.53 10.06 6.16
CA PRO A 366 -33.33 10.87 6.28
C PRO A 366 -33.59 12.18 7.03
N LEU A 367 -32.66 12.56 7.90
CA LEU A 367 -32.74 13.81 8.64
C LEU A 367 -32.56 15.02 7.71
N THR A 368 -33.33 16.09 7.96
CA THR A 368 -33.16 17.39 7.29
C THR A 368 -33.04 18.50 8.32
N CYS A 369 -32.09 19.42 8.14
CA CYS A 369 -31.82 20.48 9.12
C CYS A 369 -32.97 21.48 9.29
N ASN A 370 -33.94 21.51 8.38
CA ASN A 370 -35.08 22.44 8.43
C ASN A 370 -36.27 21.92 9.27
N ALA A 371 -36.24 20.65 9.70
CA ALA A 371 -37.32 19.99 10.42
C ALA A 371 -36.86 19.54 11.81
N THR A 372 -36.15 20.41 12.56
CA THR A 372 -35.61 20.07 13.89
C THR A 372 -36.69 19.71 14.91
N GLU A 373 -37.92 20.22 14.75
CA GLU A 373 -39.06 19.87 15.61
C GLU A 373 -39.56 18.43 15.41
N ASP A 374 -39.19 17.79 14.29
CA ASP A 374 -39.57 16.41 13.95
C ASP A 374 -38.44 15.40 14.22
N GLN A 375 -37.31 15.84 14.80
CA GLN A 375 -36.16 15.00 15.11
C GLN A 375 -36.22 14.51 16.56
N VAL A 376 -36.04 13.21 16.75
CA VAL A 376 -36.02 12.58 18.07
C VAL A 376 -34.71 11.85 18.26
N PHE A 377 -34.07 12.05 19.41
CA PHE A 377 -32.95 11.22 19.82
C PHE A 377 -33.45 9.88 20.33
N ILE A 378 -32.80 8.82 19.86
CA ILE A 378 -33.12 7.46 20.26
C ILE A 378 -32.09 7.03 21.29
N GLU A 379 -32.56 6.70 22.50
CA GLU A 379 -31.72 6.06 23.50
C GLU A 379 -31.51 4.59 23.13
N LEU A 380 -30.25 4.15 23.12
CA LEU A 380 -29.87 2.76 22.97
C LEU A 380 -29.27 2.29 24.30
N GLU A 381 -29.89 1.30 24.92
CA GLU A 381 -29.40 0.70 26.15
C GLU A 381 -28.41 -0.43 25.86
N ASN A 382 -27.48 -0.67 26.79
CA ASN A 382 -26.50 -1.77 26.74
C ASN A 382 -25.60 -1.75 25.49
N VAL A 383 -25.29 -0.56 24.97
CA VAL A 383 -24.31 -0.38 23.89
C VAL A 383 -23.05 0.29 24.44
N MET A 384 -21.90 -0.14 23.96
CA MET A 384 -20.61 0.51 24.22
C MET A 384 -20.15 1.25 22.99
N TYR A 385 -19.50 2.39 23.20
CA TYR A 385 -18.83 3.11 22.14
C TYR A 385 -17.44 2.49 21.88
N PHE A 386 -17.03 2.36 20.62
CA PHE A 386 -15.78 1.70 20.24
C PHE A 386 -14.53 2.40 20.79
N SER A 387 -14.60 3.70 21.09
CA SER A 387 -13.44 4.41 21.64
C SER A 387 -13.28 4.09 23.12
N ARG A 388 -12.20 3.36 23.44
CA ARG A 388 -11.75 3.10 24.82
C ARG A 388 -11.07 4.32 25.45
N PHE A 389 -10.76 5.34 24.65
CA PHE A 389 -10.10 6.58 25.06
C PHE A 389 -11.12 7.71 24.99
N ALA A 390 -11.97 7.83 26.00
CA ALA A 390 -12.87 8.97 26.09
C ALA A 390 -12.05 10.24 26.37
N ASP A 391 -11.61 10.95 25.33
CA ASP A 391 -11.17 12.34 25.51
C ASP A 391 -12.41 13.21 25.71
N MET A 392 -12.86 13.30 26.96
CA MET A 392 -14.00 14.13 27.34
C MET A 392 -13.65 15.63 27.35
N LYS A 393 -12.47 16.05 26.87
CA LYS A 393 -12.14 17.47 26.73
C LYS A 393 -13.03 18.10 25.66
N GLY A 394 -14.00 18.90 26.12
CA GLY A 394 -14.93 19.62 25.24
C GLY A 394 -16.26 18.92 25.01
N VAL A 395 -16.53 17.80 25.69
CA VAL A 395 -17.90 17.27 25.77
C VAL A 395 -18.64 18.07 26.84
N ASP A 396 -19.52 18.96 26.40
CA ASP A 396 -20.46 19.63 27.31
C ASP A 396 -21.31 18.55 27.98
N LYS A 397 -21.11 18.40 29.28
CA LYS A 397 -21.96 17.58 30.12
C LYS A 397 -23.28 18.34 30.24
N GLU A 398 -24.30 17.96 29.46
CA GLU A 398 -25.65 18.47 29.72
C GLU A 398 -26.03 18.03 31.15
N THR A 399 -26.04 19.01 32.06
CA THR A 399 -26.49 18.91 33.45
C THR A 399 -27.98 19.14 33.58
#